data_AF-A0A6P0HWP1-F1
#
_entry.id   AF-A0A6P0HWP1-F1
#
_cell.length_a   1.000
_cell.length_b   1.000
_cell.length_c   1.000
_cell.angle_alpha   90.00
_cell.angle_beta   90.00
_cell.angle_gamma   90.00
#
_symmetry.space_group_name_H-M   'P 1'
#
loop_
_entity.id
_entity.type
_entity.pdbx_description
1 polymer ?
#
loop_
_entity_poly.entity_id
_entity_poly.type
_entity_poly.pdbx_seq_one_letter_code
_entity_poly.pdbx_strand_id
1 'polypeptide(L)'
;MSQEKKEVLEKIAQVIESLPSKSLLKKCWNEEQKERWHKQRKWNILIAKAWREEHNLIKGDGLDIALKNKEIDKLEKEGIELLVEYYNTLLEIVKIVAPYVDFFHSFLRLIVSLLIVYLCHYPRFLLTFS
;
A
#
# COMPACT_ATOMS: atom_id res chain seq x y z
N MET A 1 9.12 -19.10 3.78
CA MET A 1 8.11 -18.13 3.32
C MET A 1 7.34 -18.74 2.15
N SER A 2 6.00 -18.73 2.18
CA SER A 2 5.17 -19.27 1.08
C SER A 2 5.31 -18.42 -0.19
N GLN A 3 5.04 -19.01 -1.35
CA GLN A 3 5.14 -18.33 -2.64
C GLN A 3 4.17 -17.14 -2.73
N GLU A 4 2.93 -17.33 -2.28
CA GLU A 4 1.92 -16.28 -2.20
C GLU A 4 2.38 -15.09 -1.34
N LYS A 5 3.02 -15.37 -0.19
CA LYS A 5 3.56 -14.31 0.68
C LYS A 5 4.66 -13.52 -0.02
N LYS A 6 5.53 -14.18 -0.80
CA LYS A 6 6.55 -13.49 -1.62
C LYS A 6 5.91 -12.57 -2.65
N GLU A 7 4.87 -13.04 -3.34
CA GLU A 7 4.17 -12.25 -4.36
C GLU A 7 3.50 -11.01 -3.78
N VAL A 8 2.87 -11.13 -2.61
CA VAL A 8 2.28 -9.98 -1.91
C VAL A 8 3.35 -8.96 -1.54
N LEU A 9 4.46 -9.40 -0.94
CA LEU A 9 5.56 -8.52 -0.53
C LEU A 9 6.23 -7.84 -1.74
N GLU A 10 6.37 -8.54 -2.87
CA GLU A 10 6.90 -7.95 -4.10
C GLU A 10 5.92 -6.95 -4.71
N LYS A 11 4.61 -7.22 -4.70
CA LYS A 11 3.60 -6.24 -5.14
C LYS A 11 3.65 -4.97 -4.29
N ILE A 12 3.84 -5.08 -2.98
CA ILE A 12 4.02 -3.90 -2.10
C ILE A 12 5.26 -3.11 -2.53
N ALA A 13 6.39 -3.79 -2.76
CA ALA A 13 7.61 -3.14 -3.23
C ALA A 13 7.39 -2.40 -4.55
N GLN A 14 6.70 -3.04 -5.51
CA GLN A 14 6.34 -2.44 -6.80
C GLN A 14 5.43 -1.22 -6.64
N VAL A 15 4.48 -1.26 -5.71
CA VAL A 15 3.60 -0.11 -5.42
C VAL A 15 4.41 1.04 -4.87
N ILE A 16 5.26 0.82 -3.86
CA ILE A 16 6.15 1.85 -3.28
C ILE A 16 7.00 2.46 -4.39
N GLU A 17 7.66 1.60 -5.17
CA GLU A 17 8.51 2.01 -6.28
C GLU A 17 7.72 2.81 -7.33
N SER A 18 6.44 2.49 -7.56
CA SER A 18 5.55 3.17 -8.53
C SER A 18 5.05 4.57 -8.09
N LEU A 19 5.43 5.03 -6.91
CA LEU A 19 5.11 6.37 -6.41
C LEU A 19 6.27 7.37 -6.63
N PRO A 20 6.00 8.66 -6.88
CA PRO A 20 4.71 9.20 -7.34
C PRO A 20 4.34 8.62 -8.71
N SER A 21 3.04 8.58 -9.00
CA SER A 21 2.52 7.98 -10.23
C SER A 21 2.97 8.75 -11.48
N LYS A 22 3.06 8.04 -12.62
CA LYS A 22 3.42 8.66 -13.90
C LYS A 22 2.45 9.79 -14.31
N SER A 23 1.18 9.69 -13.95
CA SER A 23 0.18 10.73 -14.23
C SER A 23 0.42 11.98 -13.39
N LEU A 24 0.83 11.83 -12.13
CA LEU A 24 1.20 12.97 -11.28
C LEU A 24 2.45 13.67 -11.81
N LEU A 25 3.47 12.90 -12.21
CA LEU A 25 4.70 13.43 -12.81
C LEU A 25 4.45 14.23 -14.09
N LYS A 26 3.43 13.85 -14.88
CA LYS A 26 3.02 14.58 -16.09
C LYS A 26 2.23 15.87 -15.78
N LYS A 27 1.63 15.97 -14.60
CA LYS A 27 0.87 17.14 -14.15
C LYS A 27 1.72 18.18 -13.42
N CYS A 28 3.04 17.99 -13.31
CA CYS A 28 3.91 18.96 -12.66
C CYS A 28 3.92 20.28 -13.44
N TRP A 29 3.47 21.37 -12.80
CA TRP A 29 3.24 22.65 -13.48
C TRP A 29 4.43 23.60 -13.43
N ASN A 30 5.36 23.43 -12.48
CA ASN A 30 6.60 24.20 -12.40
C ASN A 30 7.84 23.30 -12.20
N GLU A 31 9.04 23.84 -12.44
CA GLU A 31 10.30 23.09 -12.38
C GLU A 31 10.64 22.61 -10.96
N GLU A 32 10.35 23.41 -9.93
CA GLU A 32 10.56 23.02 -8.53
C GLU A 32 9.72 21.78 -8.13
N GLN A 33 8.46 21.72 -8.58
CA GLN A 33 7.60 20.56 -8.36
C GLN A 33 8.16 19.33 -9.08
N LYS A 34 8.62 19.49 -10.33
CA LYS A 34 9.25 18.38 -11.06
C LYS A 34 10.45 17.84 -10.28
N GLU A 35 11.35 18.71 -9.85
CA GLU A 35 12.53 18.31 -9.10
C GLU A 35 12.16 17.60 -7.79
N ARG A 36 11.22 18.16 -7.02
CA ARG A 36 10.71 17.54 -5.79
C ARG A 36 10.16 16.14 -6.05
N TRP A 37 9.31 15.96 -7.07
CA TRP A 37 8.71 14.67 -7.35
C TRP A 37 9.70 13.65 -7.91
N HIS A 38 10.69 14.09 -8.68
CA HIS A 38 11.79 13.24 -9.11
C HIS A 38 12.70 12.84 -7.95
N LYS A 39 12.97 13.73 -6.99
CA LYS A 39 13.67 13.39 -5.75
C LYS A 39 12.87 12.35 -4.96
N GLN A 40 11.57 12.59 -4.74
CA GLN A 40 10.69 11.63 -4.06
C GLN A 40 10.66 10.26 -4.76
N ARG A 41 10.65 10.24 -6.09
CA ARG A 41 10.70 9.00 -6.88
C ARG A 41 11.97 8.20 -6.60
N LYS A 42 13.13 8.86 -6.54
CA LYS A 42 14.41 8.22 -6.21
C LYS A 42 14.39 7.63 -4.80
N TRP A 43 13.86 8.37 -3.84
CA TRP A 43 13.68 7.90 -2.46
C TRP A 43 12.79 6.66 -2.38
N ASN A 44 11.64 6.67 -3.07
CA ASN A 44 10.74 5.52 -3.08
C ASN A 44 11.37 4.27 -3.72
N ILE A 45 12.24 4.43 -4.71
CA ILE A 45 13.01 3.31 -5.28
C ILE A 45 13.95 2.70 -4.22
N LEU A 46 14.64 3.55 -3.45
CA LEU A 46 15.52 3.07 -2.36
C LEU A 46 14.73 2.39 -1.24
N ILE A 47 13.58 2.94 -0.85
CA ILE A 47 12.68 2.32 0.14
C ILE A 47 12.19 0.96 -0.37
N ALA A 48 11.77 0.87 -1.63
CA ALA A 48 11.33 -0.41 -2.21
C ALA A 48 12.47 -1.44 -2.28
N LYS A 49 13.70 -0.99 -2.50
CA LYS A 49 14.88 -1.87 -2.47
C LYS A 49 15.16 -2.37 -1.06
N ALA A 50 15.19 -1.47 -0.07
CA ALA A 50 15.37 -1.80 1.34
C ALA A 50 14.28 -2.77 1.84
N TRP A 51 13.02 -2.56 1.44
CA TRP A 51 11.92 -3.48 1.71
C TRP A 51 12.18 -4.88 1.16
N ARG A 52 12.66 -4.99 -0.07
CA ARG A 52 12.98 -6.29 -0.68
C ARG A 52 14.14 -7.00 0.04
N GLU A 53 15.11 -6.24 0.55
CA GLU A 53 16.25 -6.77 1.31
C GLU A 53 15.79 -7.31 2.67
N GLU A 54 15.02 -6.52 3.41
CA GLU A 54 14.42 -6.89 4.71
C GLU A 54 13.63 -8.21 4.61
N HIS A 55 12.85 -8.37 3.53
CA HIS A 55 12.05 -9.57 3.30
C HIS A 55 12.77 -10.69 2.55
N ASN A 56 14.09 -10.59 2.35
CA ASN A 56 14.92 -11.57 1.64
C ASN A 56 14.41 -11.91 0.23
N LEU A 57 13.81 -10.94 -0.46
CA LEU A 57 13.36 -11.06 -1.85
C LEU A 57 14.52 -10.87 -2.84
N ILE A 58 15.50 -10.05 -2.46
CA ILE A 58 16.76 -9.88 -3.18
C ILE A 58 17.93 -10.12 -2.21
N LYS A 59 19.10 -10.51 -2.74
CA LYS A 59 20.33 -10.63 -1.96
C LYS A 59 21.19 -9.39 -2.20
N GLY A 60 21.50 -8.64 -1.15
CA GLY A 60 22.44 -7.52 -1.18
C GLY A 60 22.11 -6.44 -0.15
N ASP A 61 23.08 -5.58 0.14
CA ASP A 61 22.93 -4.41 1.02
C ASP A 61 22.85 -3.14 0.16
N GLY A 62 21.70 -2.94 -0.49
CA GLY A 62 21.48 -1.88 -1.44
C GLY A 62 21.58 -0.49 -0.84
N LEU A 63 21.16 -0.34 0.42
CA LEU A 63 21.34 0.90 1.18
C LEU A 63 22.80 1.13 1.57
N ASP A 64 23.55 0.11 1.97
CA ASP A 64 24.96 0.26 2.30
C ASP A 64 25.82 0.59 1.07
N ILE A 65 25.46 0.03 -0.09
CA ILE A 65 26.08 0.40 -1.36
C ILE A 65 25.76 1.86 -1.71
N ALA A 66 24.50 2.31 -1.56
CA ALA A 66 24.13 3.70 -1.80
C ALA A 66 24.86 4.67 -0.86
N LEU A 67 25.03 4.30 0.41
CA LEU A 67 25.81 5.07 1.39
C LEU A 67 27.31 5.12 1.01
N LYS A 68 27.90 3.99 0.61
CA LYS A 68 29.30 3.92 0.14
C LYS A 68 29.53 4.77 -1.11
N ASN A 69 28.57 4.79 -2.03
CA ASN A 69 28.62 5.60 -3.25
C ASN A 69 28.34 7.10 -2.99
N LYS A 70 28.04 7.50 -1.75
CA LYS A 70 27.60 8.86 -1.38
C LYS A 70 26.35 9.33 -2.13
N GLU A 71 25.49 8.38 -2.52
CA GLU A 71 24.18 8.70 -3.10
C GLU A 71 23.18 9.13 -2.03
N ILE A 72 23.38 8.64 -0.80
CA ILE A 72 22.62 8.97 0.40
C ILE A 72 23.58 9.21 1.58
N ASP A 73 23.17 10.03 2.53
CA ASP A 73 23.84 10.24 3.80
C ASP A 73 23.31 9.33 4.92
N LYS A 74 24.04 9.27 6.04
CA LYS A 74 23.73 8.35 7.15
C LYS A 74 22.32 8.57 7.71
N LEU A 75 21.91 9.84 7.83
CA LEU A 75 20.56 10.20 8.30
C LEU A 75 19.48 9.76 7.31
N GLU A 76 19.73 9.92 6.01
CA GLU A 76 18.81 9.45 4.96
C GLU A 76 18.66 7.93 4.99
N LYS A 77 19.76 7.19 5.20
CA LYS A 77 19.73 5.74 5.40
C LYS A 77 18.85 5.34 6.60
N GLU A 78 19.11 5.91 7.77
CA GLU A 78 18.34 5.63 8.99
C GLU A 78 16.85 5.97 8.81
N GLY A 79 16.54 7.06 8.11
CA GLY A 79 15.15 7.43 7.78
C GLY A 79 14.47 6.41 6.86
N ILE A 80 15.18 5.83 5.89
CA ILE A 80 14.63 4.79 5.01
C ILE A 80 14.37 3.50 5.79
N GLU A 81 15.31 3.10 6.66
CA GLU A 81 15.14 1.90 7.51
C GLU A 81 13.91 2.03 8.41
N LEU A 82 13.74 3.20 9.05
CA LEU A 82 12.57 3.48 9.89
C LEU A 82 11.25 3.48 9.11
N LEU A 83 11.26 3.96 7.86
CA LEU A 83 10.08 3.89 6.99
C LEU A 83 9.72 2.45 6.60
N VAL A 84 10.72 1.60 6.35
CA VAL A 84 10.49 0.17 6.08
C VAL A 84 9.88 -0.51 7.31
N GLU A 85 10.41 -0.22 8.50
CA GLU A 85 9.85 -0.72 9.77
C GLU A 85 8.38 -0.28 9.93
N TYR A 86 8.09 1.00 9.71
CA TYR A 86 6.73 1.53 9.75
C TYR A 86 5.79 0.80 8.79
N TYR A 87 6.22 0.54 7.55
CA TYR A 87 5.40 -0.23 6.59
C TYR A 87 5.20 -1.69 7.02
N ASN A 88 6.18 -2.30 7.68
CA ASN A 88 6.02 -3.63 8.26
C ASN A 88 4.94 -3.64 9.34
N THR A 89 4.96 -2.66 10.25
CA THR A 89 3.92 -2.50 11.28
C THR A 89 2.54 -2.31 10.66
N LEU A 90 2.42 -1.45 9.63
CA LEU A 90 1.15 -1.27 8.93
C LEU A 90 0.65 -2.56 8.28
N LEU A 91 1.54 -3.35 7.69
CA LEU A 91 1.17 -4.63 7.10
C LEU A 91 0.64 -5.63 8.14
N GLU A 92 1.19 -5.62 9.35
CA GLU A 92 0.69 -6.43 10.47
C GLU A 92 -0.70 -5.98 10.92
N ILE A 93 -0.90 -4.67 11.08
CA ILE A 93 -2.22 -4.11 11.41
C ILE A 93 -3.25 -4.51 10.35
N VAL A 94 -2.92 -4.38 9.06
CA VAL A 94 -3.82 -4.75 7.96
C VAL A 94 -4.17 -6.24 8.01
N LYS A 95 -3.22 -7.13 8.32
CA LYS A 95 -3.51 -8.57 8.46
C LYS A 95 -4.47 -8.88 9.61
N ILE A 96 -4.36 -8.13 10.70
CA ILE A 96 -5.27 -8.28 11.85
C ILE A 96 -6.66 -7.74 11.49
N VAL A 97 -6.73 -6.61 10.78
CA VAL A 97 -7.99 -5.91 10.48
C VAL A 97 -8.75 -6.54 9.31
N ALA A 98 -8.07 -7.09 8.30
CA ALA A 98 -8.69 -7.61 7.09
C ALA A 98 -9.83 -8.62 7.35
N PRO A 99 -9.68 -9.63 8.24
CA PRO A 99 -10.76 -10.56 8.55
C PRO A 99 -12.01 -9.89 9.14
N TYR A 100 -11.84 -8.82 9.92
CA TYR A 100 -12.98 -8.07 10.49
C TYR A 100 -13.73 -7.29 9.40
N VAL A 101 -12.99 -6.71 8.46
CA VAL A 101 -13.55 -5.99 7.32
C VAL A 101 -14.33 -6.96 6.43
N ASP A 102 -13.76 -8.12 6.13
CA ASP A 102 -14.43 -9.17 5.34
C ASP A 102 -15.68 -9.72 6.03
N PHE A 103 -15.62 -9.92 7.34
CA PHE A 103 -16.78 -10.30 8.15
C PHE A 103 -17.88 -9.24 8.08
N PHE A 104 -17.52 -7.98 8.26
CA PHE A 104 -18.49 -6.87 8.23
C PHE A 104 -19.14 -6.71 6.86
N HIS A 105 -18.36 -6.80 5.77
CA HIS A 105 -18.91 -6.77 4.41
C HIS A 105 -19.83 -7.96 4.13
N SER A 106 -19.47 -9.16 4.57
CA SER A 106 -20.29 -10.36 4.41
C SER A 106 -21.60 -10.25 5.19
N PHE A 107 -21.53 -9.75 6.43
CA PHE A 107 -22.69 -9.53 7.29
C PHE A 107 -23.64 -8.48 6.71
N LEU A 108 -23.12 -7.33 6.26
CA LEU A 108 -23.92 -6.30 5.60
C LEU A 108 -24.61 -6.85 4.34
N ARG A 109 -23.89 -7.63 3.52
CA ARG A 109 -24.47 -8.24 2.32
C ARG A 109 -25.63 -9.17 2.64
N LEU A 110 -25.53 -9.93 3.74
CA LEU A 110 -26.59 -10.80 4.21
C LEU A 110 -27.82 -10.00 4.69
N ILE A 111 -27.62 -8.94 5.47
CA ILE A 111 -28.71 -8.03 5.90
C ILE A 111 -29.41 -7.43 4.69
N VAL A 112 -28.66 -6.86 3.73
CA VAL A 112 -29.21 -6.26 2.52
C VAL A 112 -30.00 -7.30 1.71
N SER A 113 -29.46 -8.51 1.58
CA SER A 113 -30.16 -9.59 0.86
C SER A 113 -31.47 -9.98 1.55
N LEU A 114 -31.47 -10.10 2.87
CA LEU A 114 -32.68 -10.38 3.66
C LEU A 114 -33.71 -9.25 3.56
N LEU A 115 -33.27 -7.98 3.60
CA LEU A 115 -34.14 -6.83 3.40
C LEU A 115 -34.77 -6.82 2.00
N ILE A 116 -34.00 -7.14 0.95
CA ILE A 116 -34.54 -7.27 -0.42
C ILE A 116 -35.58 -8.39 -0.49
N VAL A 117 -35.29 -9.57 0.07
CA VAL A 117 -36.27 -10.68 0.10
C VAL A 117 -37.52 -10.28 0.86
N TYR A 118 -37.38 -9.63 2.01
CA TYR A 118 -38.49 -9.16 2.82
C TYR A 118 -39.37 -8.14 2.05
N LEU A 119 -38.75 -7.17 1.38
CA LEU A 119 -39.44 -6.18 0.55
C LEU A 119 -40.13 -6.81 -0.67
N CYS A 120 -39.54 -7.84 -1.28
CA CYS A 120 -40.14 -8.57 -2.41
C CYS A 120 -41.29 -9.50 -2.00
N HIS A 121 -41.25 -10.09 -0.80
CA HIS A 121 -42.32 -10.98 -0.30
C HIS A 121 -43.48 -10.23 0.36
N TYR A 122 -43.24 -9.01 0.88
CA TYR A 122 -44.27 -8.16 1.48
C TYR A 122 -44.36 -6.78 0.80
N PRO A 123 -44.75 -6.70 -0.49
CA PRO A 123 -44.84 -5.43 -1.22
C PRO A 123 -45.91 -4.47 -0.66
N ARG A 124 -46.84 -4.95 0.19
CA ARG A 124 -47.95 -4.16 0.75
C ARG A 124 -47.52 -3.03 1.69
N PHE A 125 -46.29 -3.01 2.20
CA PHE A 125 -45.82 -1.91 3.03
C PHE A 125 -45.47 -0.64 2.25
N LEU A 126 -45.22 -0.72 0.94
CA LEU A 126 -44.94 0.46 0.10
C LEU A 126 -46.21 1.18 -0.39
N LEU A 127 -47.40 0.59 -0.22
CA LEU A 127 -48.68 1.13 -0.69
C LEU A 127 -49.52 1.80 0.42
N THR A 128 -48.99 1.96 1.62
CA THR A 128 -49.69 2.68 2.73
C THR A 128 -49.23 4.12 2.90
N PHE A 129 -48.34 4.60 2.03
CA PHE A 129 -47.80 5.98 2.03
C PHE A 129 -48.01 6.74 0.69
N SER A 130 -48.95 6.30 -0.16
CA SER A 130 -49.41 7.08 -1.33
C SER A 130 -50.84 7.57 -1.16
#